data_AF-A0A8C1Z735-F1
#
_entry.id   AF-A0A8C1Z735-F1
#
_cell.length_a   1.000
_cell.length_b   1.000
_cell.length_c   1.000
_cell.angle_alpha   90.00
_cell.angle_beta   90.00
_cell.angle_gamma   90.00
#
_symmetry.space_group_name_H-M   'P 1'
#
loop_
_entity.id
_entity.type
_entity.pdbx_description
1 polymer ?
#
loop_
_entity_poly.entity_id
_entity_poly.type
_entity_poly.pdbx_seq_one_letter_code
_entity_poly.pdbx_strand_id
1 'polypeptide(L)'
;MCVSLQNEQQLDCALDLMRRLPPQQIEKNLSDLIDLVPGLCEDLLWSRLLQPEKQDLLTVIVCLRSPWSNKYEPPIDDGAMPSARLRKLEVEANNAFDQYRDLYFEGGVSSVYLWDLDHGFAGVILIKKAGDGSKKIKGCWDSIHVVEVQEKSSGRTAHYKLTSTVMLWLQTTKTGSGTMNLGGSLTRQMEKDETVSESSPHIANIGRLVEDMENKIRSTLNEIYFGKTKDIVNGLRSVQTLADKSKQEALKNDLMQVLSQRSKQQS
;
A
#
# COMPACT_ATOMS: atom_id res chain seq x y z
N MET A 1 12.50 -3.29 32.19
CA MET A 1 11.36 -4.21 31.97
C MET A 1 10.01 -3.50 31.98
N CYS A 2 9.70 -2.60 32.92
CA CYS A 2 8.41 -1.87 32.88
C CYS A 2 8.35 -0.77 31.79
N VAL A 3 9.47 -0.08 31.53
CA VAL A 3 9.54 1.01 30.53
C VAL A 3 9.43 0.50 29.09
N SER A 4 9.94 -0.70 28.78
CA SER A 4 9.87 -1.29 27.45
C SER A 4 8.44 -1.71 27.06
N LEU A 5 7.65 -2.21 28.02
CA LEU A 5 6.25 -2.58 27.79
C LEU A 5 5.32 -1.35 27.63
N GLN A 6 5.63 -0.24 28.31
CA GLN A 6 4.90 1.02 28.15
C GLN A 6 5.12 1.63 26.77
N ASN A 7 6.35 1.58 26.23
CA ASN A 7 6.63 2.09 24.89
C ASN A 7 5.93 1.27 23.80
N GLU A 8 5.88 -0.06 23.91
CA GLU A 8 5.14 -0.91 22.95
C GLU A 8 3.64 -0.57 22.94
N GLN A 9 3.02 -0.42 24.11
CA GLN A 9 1.60 -0.07 24.19
C GLN A 9 1.33 1.34 23.64
N GLN A 10 2.22 2.30 23.90
CA GLN A 10 2.11 3.65 23.35
C GLN A 10 2.27 3.66 21.82
N LEU A 11 3.17 2.84 21.28
CA LEU A 11 3.35 2.67 19.84
C LEU A 11 2.09 2.07 19.20
N ASP A 12 1.51 1.03 19.79
CA ASP A 12 0.26 0.44 19.31
C ASP A 12 -0.89 1.45 19.32
N CYS A 13 -1.03 2.23 20.38
CA CYS A 13 -2.05 3.29 20.47
C CYS A 13 -1.81 4.41 19.45
N ALA A 14 -0.56 4.81 19.22
CA ALA A 14 -0.20 5.81 18.23
C ALA A 14 -0.52 5.32 16.80
N LEU A 15 -0.19 4.08 16.49
CA LEU A 15 -0.53 3.44 15.21
C LEU A 15 -2.04 3.31 15.02
N ASP A 16 -2.80 2.97 16.08
CA ASP A 16 -4.26 2.92 16.02
C ASP A 16 -4.88 4.31 15.79
N LEU A 17 -4.36 5.34 16.47
CA LEU A 17 -4.80 6.72 16.28
C LEU A 17 -4.60 7.17 14.83
N MET A 18 -3.41 6.88 14.27
CA MET A 18 -3.07 7.21 12.89
C MET A 18 -3.89 6.44 11.83
N ARG A 19 -4.51 5.30 12.19
CA ARG A 19 -5.48 4.57 11.34
C ARG A 19 -6.88 5.18 11.37
N ARG A 20 -7.20 5.96 12.40
CA ARG A 20 -8.53 6.59 12.60
C ARG A 20 -8.57 8.04 12.14
N LEU A 21 -7.44 8.76 12.23
CA LEU A 21 -7.36 10.14 11.80
C LEU A 21 -7.49 10.28 10.28
N PRO A 22 -8.00 11.42 9.78
CA PRO A 22 -8.14 11.66 8.35
C PRO A 22 -6.79 11.49 7.61
N PRO A 23 -6.70 10.62 6.59
CA PRO A 23 -5.45 10.35 5.89
C PRO A 23 -4.91 11.58 5.13
N GLN A 24 -5.76 12.58 4.85
CA GLN A 24 -5.36 13.82 4.17
C GLN A 24 -4.50 14.74 5.04
N GLN A 25 -4.53 14.59 6.37
CA GLN A 25 -3.76 15.42 7.30
C GLN A 25 -2.59 14.66 7.91
N ILE A 26 -2.13 13.60 7.24
CA ILE A 26 -1.12 12.68 7.76
C ILE A 26 0.18 13.37 8.20
N GLU A 27 0.67 14.37 7.44
CA GLU A 27 1.89 15.13 7.78
C GLU A 27 1.73 15.84 9.12
N LYS A 28 0.61 16.57 9.26
CA LYS A 28 0.29 17.32 10.47
C LYS A 28 0.05 16.37 11.64
N ASN A 29 -0.74 15.32 11.43
CA ASN A 29 -1.02 14.32 12.45
C ASN A 29 0.26 13.66 12.96
N LEU A 30 1.23 13.37 12.08
CA LEU A 30 2.51 12.77 12.49
C LEU A 30 3.36 13.78 13.26
N SER A 31 3.45 15.03 12.79
CA SER A 31 4.16 16.10 13.52
C SER A 31 3.58 16.28 14.93
N ASP A 32 2.26 16.41 15.03
CA ASP A 32 1.56 16.60 16.30
C ASP A 32 1.75 15.38 17.22
N LEU A 33 1.86 14.17 16.66
CA LEU A 33 2.08 12.93 17.41
C LEU A 33 3.53 12.81 17.90
N ILE A 34 4.51 13.23 17.10
CA ILE A 34 5.93 13.30 17.50
C ILE A 34 6.10 14.32 18.62
N ASP A 35 5.44 15.49 18.53
CA ASP A 35 5.45 16.50 19.59
C ASP A 35 4.80 15.97 20.88
N LEU A 36 3.78 15.13 20.76
CA LEU A 36 3.08 14.53 21.91
C LEU A 36 3.90 13.42 22.59
N VAL A 37 4.58 12.57 21.81
CA VAL A 37 5.39 11.46 22.33
C VAL A 37 6.75 11.41 21.60
N PRO A 38 7.70 12.28 21.98
CA PRO A 38 9.00 12.36 21.31
C PRO A 38 9.82 11.06 21.38
N GLY A 39 9.61 10.28 22.44
CA GLY A 39 10.30 9.00 22.67
C GLY A 39 9.97 7.89 21.66
N LEU A 40 8.93 8.07 20.84
CA LEU A 40 8.54 7.14 19.78
C LEU A 40 8.90 7.65 18.37
N CYS A 41 9.64 8.75 18.25
CA CYS A 41 9.93 9.38 16.95
C CYS A 41 10.56 8.39 15.97
N GLU A 42 11.61 7.68 16.38
CA GLU A 42 12.26 6.68 15.52
C GLU A 42 11.27 5.57 15.14
N ASP A 43 10.57 4.96 16.09
CA ASP A 43 9.63 3.87 15.83
C ASP A 43 8.45 4.29 14.94
N LEU A 44 7.94 5.51 15.08
CA LEU A 44 6.85 6.08 14.28
C LEU A 44 7.30 6.40 12.85
N LEU A 45 8.54 6.85 12.70
CA LEU A 45 9.15 7.03 11.39
C LEU A 45 9.37 5.65 10.74
N TRP A 46 10.05 4.71 11.40
CA TRP A 46 10.31 3.37 10.87
C TRP A 46 9.03 2.59 10.53
N SER A 47 7.99 2.70 11.35
CA SER A 47 6.71 2.00 11.14
C SER A 47 5.85 2.58 10.01
N ARG A 48 6.16 3.79 9.51
CA ARG A 48 5.32 4.45 8.49
C ARG A 48 6.12 5.08 7.35
N LEU A 49 6.48 4.24 6.38
CA LEU A 49 6.95 4.55 5.01
C LEU A 49 5.90 5.24 4.10
N LEU A 50 4.89 5.90 4.68
CA LEU A 50 3.68 6.32 3.97
C LEU A 50 3.53 7.84 4.02
N GLN A 51 4.03 8.59 3.04
CA GLN A 51 3.61 9.99 2.85
C GLN A 51 3.48 10.36 1.36
N PRO A 52 2.30 10.87 0.96
CA PRO A 52 2.11 11.43 -0.36
C PRO A 52 1.45 12.82 -0.28
N GLU A 53 2.17 13.94 -0.20
CA GLU A 53 1.61 15.19 -0.74
C GLU A 53 2.53 16.40 -0.97
N LYS A 54 3.84 16.22 -1.14
CA LYS A 54 4.62 17.23 -1.88
C LYS A 54 5.43 16.53 -2.95
N GLN A 55 5.64 17.22 -4.07
CA GLN A 55 6.54 16.80 -5.14
C GLN A 55 7.95 16.44 -4.62
N ASP A 56 8.25 16.76 -3.35
CA ASP A 56 9.50 16.50 -2.65
C ASP A 56 9.32 15.77 -1.29
N LEU A 57 8.32 14.90 -1.10
CA LEU A 57 8.11 14.20 0.20
C LEU A 57 7.81 12.69 0.11
N LEU A 58 8.42 12.00 -0.85
CA LEU A 58 8.85 10.60 -0.64
C LEU A 58 10.07 10.54 0.33
N THR A 59 10.35 11.63 1.05
CA THR A 59 11.69 12.00 1.47
C THR A 59 12.10 11.47 2.82
N VAL A 60 11.15 11.02 3.64
CA VAL A 60 11.47 10.72 5.04
C VAL A 60 11.96 9.28 5.25
N ILE A 61 11.77 8.36 4.30
CA ILE A 61 12.38 7.00 4.39
C ILE A 61 13.16 6.62 3.13
N VAL A 62 13.14 7.47 2.09
CA VAL A 62 13.69 7.16 0.76
C VAL A 62 14.60 8.26 0.19
N CYS A 63 14.56 9.49 0.67
CA CYS A 63 15.38 10.56 0.05
C CYS A 63 16.54 10.96 0.92
N LEU A 64 17.60 10.18 0.78
CA LEU A 64 18.88 10.83 0.58
C LEU A 64 19.62 10.14 -0.58
N ARG A 65 19.62 8.80 -0.68
CA ARG A 65 20.34 8.08 -1.74
C ARG A 65 19.53 7.95 -3.03
N SER A 66 19.94 8.57 -4.12
CA SER A 66 19.30 8.40 -5.43
C SER A 66 19.53 6.99 -6.00
N PRO A 67 18.49 6.31 -6.54
CA PRO A 67 18.62 4.96 -7.09
C PRO A 67 19.41 4.97 -8.40
N TRP A 68 19.54 6.11 -9.06
CA TRP A 68 20.27 6.26 -10.32
C TRP A 68 21.75 6.60 -10.08
N SER A 69 22.02 7.65 -9.30
CA SER A 69 23.39 8.11 -9.04
C SER A 69 24.09 7.38 -7.90
N ASN A 70 23.33 6.68 -7.05
CA ASN A 70 23.80 6.05 -5.82
C ASN A 70 24.42 7.04 -4.82
N LYS A 71 24.03 8.33 -4.86
CA LYS A 71 24.58 9.38 -3.98
C LYS A 71 23.52 9.93 -3.05
N TYR A 72 23.94 10.25 -1.83
CA TYR A 72 23.16 10.94 -0.83
C TYR A 72 23.01 12.44 -1.19
N GLU A 73 21.81 13.00 -1.02
CA GLU A 73 21.52 14.42 -1.20
C GLU A 73 20.69 14.97 -0.02
N PRO A 74 21.27 15.83 0.85
CA PRO A 74 22.65 16.32 0.82
C PRO A 74 23.73 15.22 1.01
N PRO A 75 24.98 15.44 0.56
CA PRO A 75 26.06 14.46 0.71
C PRO A 75 26.32 14.10 2.17
N ILE A 76 26.47 12.80 2.43
CA ILE A 76 26.80 12.25 3.75
C ILE A 76 27.96 11.29 3.58
N ASP A 77 28.95 11.38 4.46
CA ASP A 77 30.16 10.57 4.40
C ASP A 77 29.92 9.11 4.85
N ASP A 78 29.05 8.90 5.85
CA ASP A 78 28.74 7.59 6.45
C ASP A 78 27.33 7.08 6.09
N GLY A 79 26.91 7.26 4.83
CA GLY A 79 25.63 6.73 4.35
C GLY A 79 25.62 5.20 4.21
N ALA A 80 24.52 4.55 4.55
CA ALA A 80 24.36 3.10 4.37
C ALA A 80 24.28 2.73 2.87
N MET A 81 25.31 2.04 2.38
CA MET A 81 25.40 1.66 0.97
C MET A 81 25.17 0.15 0.78
N PRO A 82 24.42 -0.27 -0.25
CA PRO A 82 24.30 -1.68 -0.57
C PRO A 82 25.64 -2.25 -1.05
N SER A 83 25.85 -3.55 -0.84
CA SER A 83 27.01 -4.28 -1.36
C SER A 83 27.10 -4.17 -2.89
N ALA A 84 28.29 -4.30 -3.46
CA ALA A 84 28.47 -4.16 -4.92
C ALA A 84 27.62 -5.14 -5.74
N ARG A 85 27.41 -6.36 -5.22
CA ARG A 85 26.50 -7.36 -5.82
C ARG A 85 25.05 -6.87 -5.74
N LEU A 86 24.60 -6.41 -4.57
CA LEU A 86 23.22 -5.97 -4.38
C LEU A 86 22.90 -4.68 -5.14
N ARG A 87 23.87 -3.76 -5.28
CA ARG A 87 23.72 -2.56 -6.10
C ARG A 87 23.47 -2.88 -7.58
N LYS A 88 24.14 -3.89 -8.13
CA LYS A 88 23.88 -4.34 -9.51
C LYS A 88 22.43 -4.83 -9.65
N LEU A 89 21.97 -5.63 -8.68
CA LEU A 89 20.60 -6.11 -8.62
C LEU A 89 19.59 -4.95 -8.46
N GLU A 90 19.91 -3.93 -7.66
CA GLU A 90 19.08 -2.74 -7.45
C GLU A 90 18.91 -1.95 -8.75
N VAL A 91 19.96 -1.80 -9.57
CA VAL A 91 19.88 -1.13 -10.87
C VAL A 91 19.01 -1.93 -11.86
N GLU A 92 19.21 -3.25 -11.92
CA GLU A 92 18.37 -4.14 -12.75
C GLU A 92 16.90 -4.10 -12.30
N ALA A 93 16.65 -4.08 -10.99
CA ALA A 93 15.30 -3.99 -10.43
C ALA A 93 14.63 -2.66 -10.76
N ASN A 94 15.34 -1.53 -10.65
CA ASN A 94 14.82 -0.22 -11.05
C ASN A 94 14.39 -0.24 -12.52
N ASN A 95 15.21 -0.78 -13.43
CA ASN A 95 14.86 -0.86 -14.85
C ASN A 95 13.64 -1.76 -15.12
N ALA A 96 13.50 -2.87 -14.39
CA ALA A 96 12.36 -3.77 -14.52
C ALA A 96 11.07 -3.12 -14.00
N PHE A 97 11.12 -2.48 -12.83
CA PHE A 97 9.96 -1.83 -12.24
C PHE A 97 9.59 -0.50 -12.90
N ASP A 98 10.53 0.15 -13.61
CA ASP A 98 10.21 1.30 -14.47
C ASP A 98 9.33 0.88 -15.67
N GLN A 99 9.65 -0.28 -16.28
CA GLN A 99 8.82 -0.89 -17.33
C GLN A 99 7.47 -1.37 -16.79
N TYR A 100 7.46 -2.03 -15.62
CA TYR A 100 6.23 -2.41 -14.94
C TYR A 100 5.32 -1.20 -14.72
N ARG A 101 5.88 -0.11 -14.18
CA ARG A 101 5.16 1.15 -13.97
C ARG A 101 4.60 1.67 -15.29
N ASP A 102 5.40 1.73 -16.34
CA ASP A 102 4.94 2.27 -17.62
C ASP A 102 3.78 1.45 -18.22
N LEU A 103 3.86 0.12 -18.18
CA LEU A 103 2.81 -0.78 -18.66
C LEU A 103 1.50 -0.69 -17.88
N TYR A 104 1.57 -0.48 -16.57
CA TYR A 104 0.38 -0.48 -15.70
C TYR A 104 -0.19 0.91 -15.40
N PHE A 105 0.66 1.93 -15.36
CA PHE A 105 0.30 3.28 -14.92
C PHE A 105 0.43 4.32 -16.04
N GLU A 106 1.06 4.01 -17.18
CA GLU A 106 1.26 4.91 -18.32
C GLU A 106 1.80 6.29 -17.86
N GLY A 107 2.80 6.26 -16.97
CA GLY A 107 3.42 7.42 -16.34
C GLY A 107 3.57 7.30 -14.82
N GLY A 108 3.85 8.42 -14.16
CA GLY A 108 4.22 8.45 -12.75
C GLY A 108 5.73 8.24 -12.54
N VAL A 109 6.11 7.95 -11.30
CA VAL A 109 7.51 7.71 -10.90
C VAL A 109 7.58 6.40 -10.14
N SER A 110 8.63 5.62 -10.38
CA SER A 110 8.96 4.45 -9.58
C SER A 110 10.40 4.52 -9.07
N SER A 111 10.66 3.84 -7.96
CA SER A 111 12.01 3.71 -7.39
C SER A 111 12.12 2.42 -6.60
N VAL A 112 13.27 1.76 -6.72
CA VAL A 112 13.59 0.54 -5.98
C VAL A 112 14.86 0.75 -5.18
N TYR A 113 14.83 0.36 -3.91
CA TYR A 113 15.99 0.37 -3.03
C TYR A 113 16.16 -0.99 -2.39
N LEU A 114 17.38 -1.50 -2.37
CA LEU A 114 17.74 -2.77 -1.74
C LEU A 114 18.78 -2.53 -0.65
N TRP A 115 18.72 -3.34 0.41
CA TRP A 115 19.72 -3.36 1.47
C TRP A 115 20.04 -4.79 1.91
N ASP A 116 21.29 -5.02 2.30
CA ASP A 116 21.78 -6.34 2.68
C ASP A 116 21.23 -6.76 4.07
N LEU A 117 21.03 -8.06 4.24
CA LEU A 117 20.71 -8.71 5.52
C LEU A 117 21.73 -9.82 5.81
N ASP A 118 21.81 -10.29 7.05
CA ASP A 118 22.72 -11.39 7.42
C ASP A 118 22.47 -12.67 6.59
N HIS A 119 21.21 -12.93 6.25
CA HIS A 119 20.76 -14.13 5.54
C HIS A 119 19.90 -13.79 4.32
N GLY A 120 20.38 -12.87 3.47
CA GLY A 120 19.75 -12.52 2.20
C GLY A 120 19.75 -11.01 1.99
N PHE A 121 18.62 -10.46 1.53
CA PHE A 121 18.47 -9.02 1.35
C PHE A 121 17.00 -8.63 1.50
N ALA A 122 16.76 -7.34 1.72
CA ALA A 122 15.43 -6.78 1.65
C ALA A 122 15.41 -5.59 0.68
N GLY A 123 14.21 -5.18 0.31
CA GLY A 123 14.02 -4.10 -0.61
C GLY A 123 12.67 -3.44 -0.48
N VAL A 124 12.59 -2.22 -1.00
CA VAL A 124 11.35 -1.48 -1.15
C VAL A 124 11.16 -1.07 -2.61
N ILE A 125 9.97 -1.35 -3.14
CA ILE A 125 9.51 -0.88 -4.45
C ILE A 125 8.45 0.17 -4.21
N LEU A 126 8.63 1.33 -4.83
CA LEU A 126 7.80 2.50 -4.67
C LEU A 126 7.25 2.90 -6.02
N ILE A 127 5.95 3.16 -6.10
CA ILE A 127 5.31 3.68 -7.30
C ILE A 127 4.40 4.82 -6.88
N LYS A 128 4.55 5.98 -7.51
CA LYS A 128 3.69 7.14 -7.33
C LYS A 128 3.13 7.59 -8.66
N LYS A 129 1.80 7.55 -8.78
CA LYS A 129 1.08 8.09 -9.93
C LYS A 129 0.12 9.19 -9.46
N ALA A 130 0.47 10.42 -9.77
CA ALA A 130 -0.47 11.53 -9.71
C ALA A 130 -1.39 11.50 -10.94
N GLY A 131 -2.67 11.80 -10.74
CA GLY A 131 -3.62 12.00 -11.82
C GLY A 131 -3.23 13.20 -12.69
N ASP A 132 -3.75 13.24 -13.91
CA ASP A 132 -3.50 14.24 -14.96
C ASP A 132 -3.90 15.68 -14.61
N GLY A 133 -4.38 15.93 -13.39
CA GLY A 133 -4.69 17.27 -12.91
C GLY A 133 -5.95 17.86 -13.53
N SER A 134 -6.88 17.04 -14.06
CA SER A 134 -8.19 17.55 -14.45
C SER A 134 -8.78 18.36 -13.28
N LYS A 135 -9.16 19.63 -13.51
CA LYS A 135 -9.58 20.54 -12.41
C LYS A 135 -10.74 20.00 -11.56
N LYS A 136 -11.48 19.02 -12.07
CA LYS A 136 -12.67 18.44 -11.44
C LYS A 136 -12.40 17.11 -10.73
N ILE A 137 -11.37 16.37 -11.12
CA ILE A 137 -11.02 15.08 -10.52
C ILE A 137 -9.52 15.06 -10.31
N LYS A 138 -9.13 15.14 -9.04
CA LYS A 138 -7.74 14.93 -8.60
C LYS A 138 -7.64 13.54 -8.01
N GLY A 139 -6.52 12.88 -8.24
CA GLY A 139 -6.26 11.58 -7.66
C GLY A 139 -4.76 11.34 -7.52
N CYS A 140 -4.41 10.52 -6.55
CA CYS A 140 -3.05 10.04 -6.35
C CYS A 140 -3.09 8.57 -5.96
N TRP A 141 -2.22 7.79 -6.57
CA TRP A 141 -1.96 6.40 -6.24
C TRP A 141 -0.51 6.30 -5.75
N ASP A 142 -0.33 5.68 -4.59
CA ASP A 142 0.98 5.42 -4.01
C ASP A 142 1.05 3.94 -3.62
N SER A 143 1.95 3.19 -4.24
CA SER A 143 2.28 1.81 -3.87
C SER A 143 3.61 1.76 -3.15
N ILE A 144 3.64 1.02 -2.04
CA ILE A 144 4.85 0.67 -1.30
C ILE A 144 4.86 -0.84 -1.09
N HIS A 145 5.88 -1.50 -1.60
CA HIS A 145 6.09 -2.92 -1.48
C HIS A 145 7.40 -3.17 -0.77
N VAL A 146 7.35 -3.58 0.48
CA VAL A 146 8.52 -4.02 1.23
C VAL A 146 8.64 -5.52 1.08
N VAL A 147 9.76 -5.98 0.53
CA VAL A 147 10.06 -7.39 0.33
C VAL A 147 11.28 -7.78 1.15
N GLU A 148 11.17 -8.88 1.88
CA GLU A 148 12.28 -9.54 2.56
C GLU A 148 12.55 -10.86 1.84
N VAL A 149 13.81 -11.10 1.50
CA VAL A 149 14.27 -12.30 0.79
C VAL A 149 15.27 -13.03 1.66
N GLN A 150 14.88 -14.21 2.14
CA GLN A 150 15.76 -15.09 2.88
C GLN A 150 16.29 -16.18 1.93
N GLU A 151 17.58 -16.09 1.59
CA GLU A 151 18.24 -17.08 0.74
C GLU A 151 18.52 -18.35 1.56
N LYS A 152 18.04 -19.52 1.10
CA LYS A 152 18.39 -20.79 1.75
C LYS A 152 19.85 -21.16 1.43
N SER A 153 20.50 -21.90 2.31
CA SER A 153 21.94 -22.25 2.21
C SER A 153 22.36 -22.97 0.93
N SER A 154 21.43 -23.55 0.16
CA SER A 154 21.70 -24.15 -1.14
C SER A 154 21.71 -23.15 -2.31
N GLY A 155 21.27 -21.90 -2.10
CA GLY A 155 21.16 -20.85 -3.11
C GLY A 155 20.14 -21.09 -4.23
N ARG A 156 19.43 -22.23 -4.22
CA ARG A 156 18.47 -22.63 -5.26
C ARG A 156 17.02 -22.29 -4.93
N THR A 157 16.77 -21.88 -3.70
CA THR A 157 15.45 -21.51 -3.21
C THR A 157 15.58 -20.34 -2.26
N ALA A 158 14.59 -19.45 -2.28
CA ALA A 158 14.50 -18.34 -1.36
C ALA A 158 13.08 -18.21 -0.84
N HIS A 159 12.97 -17.78 0.42
CA HIS A 159 11.71 -17.42 1.05
C HIS A 159 11.48 -15.93 0.86
N TYR A 160 10.33 -15.57 0.27
CA TYR A 160 9.96 -14.19 -0.01
C TYR A 160 8.81 -13.80 0.90
N LYS A 161 8.98 -12.71 1.65
CA LYS A 161 7.93 -12.09 2.45
C LYS A 161 7.66 -10.70 1.92
N LEU A 162 6.48 -10.51 1.34
CA LEU A 162 6.05 -9.26 0.73
C LEU A 162 4.97 -8.60 1.60
N THR A 163 5.26 -7.39 2.08
CA THR A 163 4.30 -6.49 2.71
C THR A 163 4.00 -5.35 1.74
N SER A 164 2.77 -5.29 1.25
CA SER A 164 2.34 -4.28 0.27
C SER A 164 1.30 -3.35 0.88
N THR A 165 1.54 -2.05 0.77
CA THR A 165 0.59 -1.01 1.12
C THR A 165 0.31 -0.15 -0.09
N VAL A 166 -0.96 -0.01 -0.42
CA VAL A 166 -1.41 0.94 -1.43
C VAL A 166 -2.24 2.02 -0.76
N MET A 167 -1.92 3.27 -1.05
CA MET A 167 -2.72 4.43 -0.70
C MET A 167 -3.38 4.96 -1.96
N LEU A 168 -4.68 5.22 -1.84
CA LEU A 168 -5.46 5.84 -2.88
C LEU A 168 -6.12 7.08 -2.30
N TRP A 169 -5.95 8.19 -2.99
CA TRP A 169 -6.68 9.41 -2.72
C TRP A 169 -7.36 9.90 -3.99
N LEU A 170 -8.63 10.26 -3.87
CA LEU A 170 -9.49 10.74 -4.93
C LEU A 170 -10.31 11.90 -4.42
N GLN A 171 -10.26 13.02 -5.11
CA GLN A 171 -11.09 14.19 -4.87
C GLN A 171 -11.84 14.52 -6.15
N THR A 172 -13.17 14.56 -6.08
CA THR A 172 -14.04 14.99 -7.18
C THR A 172 -14.85 16.20 -6.75
N THR A 173 -14.88 17.23 -7.59
CA THR A 173 -15.70 18.42 -7.39
C THR A 173 -16.59 18.60 -8.61
N LYS A 174 -17.89 18.33 -8.43
CA LYS A 174 -18.92 18.49 -9.46
C LYS A 174 -20.10 19.25 -8.88
N THR A 175 -20.80 20.01 -9.72
CA THR A 175 -21.95 20.84 -9.30
C THR A 175 -23.07 20.02 -8.65
N GLY A 176 -23.34 18.81 -9.13
CA GLY A 176 -24.42 17.95 -8.59
C GLY A 176 -24.08 17.19 -7.31
N SER A 177 -22.81 16.81 -7.10
CA SER A 177 -22.38 16.03 -5.93
C SER A 177 -21.65 16.86 -4.87
N GLY A 178 -21.38 18.14 -5.15
CA GLY A 178 -20.45 18.95 -4.37
C GLY A 178 -19.02 18.42 -4.46
N THR A 179 -18.25 18.65 -3.40
CA THR A 179 -16.90 18.09 -3.23
C THR A 179 -16.97 16.78 -2.46
N MET A 180 -16.46 15.71 -3.06
CA MET A 180 -16.35 14.40 -2.44
C MET A 180 -14.88 14.00 -2.39
N ASN A 181 -14.42 13.65 -1.19
CA ASN A 181 -13.06 13.17 -0.94
C ASN A 181 -13.14 11.71 -0.49
N LEU A 182 -12.46 10.84 -1.21
CA LEU A 182 -12.30 9.43 -0.90
C LEU A 182 -10.81 9.18 -0.73
N GLY A 183 -10.40 8.72 0.44
CA GLY A 183 -8.99 8.47 0.71
C GLY A 183 -8.80 7.40 1.77
N GLY A 184 -7.66 6.74 1.72
CA GLY A 184 -7.35 5.64 2.62
C GLY A 184 -6.27 4.73 2.06
N SER A 185 -5.96 3.69 2.82
CA SER A 185 -4.87 2.77 2.55
C SER A 185 -5.30 1.32 2.78
N LEU A 186 -4.76 0.40 2.00
CA LEU A 186 -4.91 -1.03 2.22
C LEU A 186 -3.52 -1.67 2.30
N THR A 187 -3.27 -2.37 3.40
CA THR A 187 -2.04 -3.16 3.60
C THR A 187 -2.37 -4.65 3.55
N ARG A 188 -1.55 -5.42 2.83
CA ARG A 188 -1.60 -6.88 2.79
C ARG A 188 -0.22 -7.48 2.87
N GLN A 189 -0.15 -8.69 3.41
CA GLN A 189 1.09 -9.47 3.48
C GLN A 189 0.91 -10.79 2.73
N MET A 190 1.99 -11.26 2.12
CA MET A 190 2.08 -12.61 1.58
C MET A 190 3.49 -13.17 1.75
N GLU A 191 3.57 -14.48 1.93
CA GLU A 191 4.82 -15.22 2.02
C GLU A 191 4.82 -16.34 0.98
N LYS A 192 5.95 -16.58 0.34
CA LYS A 192 6.09 -17.62 -0.68
C LYS A 192 7.52 -18.12 -0.81
N ASP A 193 7.69 -19.43 -0.87
CA ASP A 193 8.95 -20.06 -1.29
C ASP A 193 8.97 -20.20 -2.81
N GLU A 194 10.01 -19.70 -3.46
CA GLU A 194 10.23 -19.83 -4.90
C GLU A 194 11.65 -20.34 -5.19
N THR A 195 11.80 -21.05 -6.30
CA THR A 195 13.11 -21.47 -6.80
C THR A 195 13.83 -20.28 -7.43
N VAL A 196 15.16 -20.30 -7.33
CA VAL A 196 16.05 -19.28 -7.89
C VAL A 196 16.92 -19.96 -8.94
N SER A 197 16.81 -19.50 -10.19
CA SER A 197 17.56 -20.00 -11.34
C SER A 197 17.87 -18.86 -12.30
N GLU A 198 18.71 -19.11 -13.32
CA GLU A 198 18.94 -18.13 -14.39
C GLU A 198 17.66 -17.80 -15.15
N SER A 199 16.75 -18.77 -15.30
CA SER A 199 15.43 -18.57 -15.92
C SER A 199 14.41 -17.89 -15.02
N SER A 200 14.64 -17.87 -13.70
CA SER A 200 13.75 -17.27 -12.70
C SER A 200 14.58 -16.53 -11.64
N PRO A 201 15.18 -15.38 -11.99
CA PRO A 201 15.99 -14.60 -11.07
C PRO A 201 15.12 -13.96 -9.98
N HIS A 202 15.75 -13.49 -8.89
CA HIS A 202 15.04 -12.85 -7.77
C HIS A 202 14.09 -11.74 -8.22
N ILE A 203 14.52 -10.87 -9.15
CA ILE A 203 13.70 -9.77 -9.65
C ILE A 203 12.40 -10.29 -10.30
N ALA A 204 12.48 -11.37 -11.08
CA ALA A 204 11.30 -11.97 -11.70
C ALA A 204 10.35 -12.57 -10.65
N ASN A 205 10.90 -13.25 -9.64
CA ASN A 205 10.11 -13.78 -8.53
C ASN A 205 9.40 -12.67 -7.75
N ILE A 206 10.13 -11.60 -7.41
CA ILE A 206 9.58 -10.42 -6.71
C ILE A 206 8.53 -9.73 -7.58
N GLY A 207 8.81 -9.54 -8.87
CA GLY A 207 7.89 -8.92 -9.83
C GLY A 207 6.55 -9.64 -9.90
N ARG A 208 6.55 -10.99 -10.00
CA ARG A 208 5.32 -11.80 -9.97
C ARG A 208 4.53 -11.61 -8.67
N LEU A 209 5.21 -11.58 -7.52
CA LEU A 209 4.57 -11.37 -6.22
C LEU A 209 3.94 -9.97 -6.11
N VAL A 210 4.65 -8.94 -6.56
CA VAL A 210 4.17 -7.55 -6.56
C VAL A 210 2.96 -7.41 -7.49
N GLU A 211 3.05 -7.94 -8.71
CA GLU A 211 1.97 -7.88 -9.69
C GLU A 211 0.68 -8.55 -9.20
N ASP A 212 0.79 -9.78 -8.66
CA ASP A 212 -0.35 -10.50 -8.09
C ASP A 212 -0.96 -9.73 -6.90
N MET A 213 -0.12 -9.16 -6.04
CA MET A 213 -0.57 -8.44 -4.85
C MET A 213 -1.24 -7.12 -5.21
N GLU A 214 -0.66 -6.32 -6.11
CA GLU A 214 -1.26 -5.08 -6.60
C GLU A 214 -2.61 -5.33 -7.25
N ASN A 215 -2.74 -6.36 -8.09
CA ASN A 215 -4.01 -6.71 -8.73
C ASN A 215 -5.10 -7.05 -7.70
N LYS A 216 -4.76 -7.82 -6.66
CA LYS A 216 -5.68 -8.15 -5.56
C LYS A 216 -6.06 -6.91 -4.74
N ILE A 217 -5.08 -6.06 -4.42
CA ILE A 217 -5.30 -4.83 -3.67
C ILE A 217 -6.19 -3.87 -4.46
N ARG A 218 -5.92 -3.69 -5.77
CA ARG A 218 -6.73 -2.86 -6.66
C ARG A 218 -8.18 -3.31 -6.74
N SER A 219 -8.44 -4.62 -6.87
CA SER A 219 -9.81 -5.16 -6.84
C SER A 219 -10.50 -4.86 -5.50
N THR A 220 -9.78 -5.07 -4.39
CA THR A 220 -10.30 -4.84 -3.04
C THR A 220 -10.60 -3.35 -2.79
N LEU A 221 -9.71 -2.46 -3.24
CA LEU A 221 -9.91 -1.01 -3.15
C LEU A 221 -11.14 -0.59 -3.94
N ASN A 222 -11.34 -1.12 -5.15
CA ASN A 222 -12.52 -0.82 -5.96
C ASN A 222 -13.82 -1.19 -5.24
N GLU A 223 -13.89 -2.38 -4.65
CA GLU A 223 -15.06 -2.85 -3.88
C GLU A 223 -15.32 -2.00 -2.63
N ILE A 224 -14.27 -1.65 -1.88
CA ILE A 224 -14.41 -0.85 -0.66
C ILE A 224 -14.81 0.59 -0.98
N TYR A 225 -14.09 1.24 -1.91
CA TYR A 225 -14.25 2.66 -2.20
C TYR A 225 -15.54 2.97 -2.94
N PHE A 226 -15.97 2.13 -3.88
CA PHE A 226 -17.13 2.42 -4.72
C PHE A 226 -18.34 1.55 -4.41
N GLY A 227 -18.16 0.43 -3.70
CA GLY A 227 -19.22 -0.41 -3.16
C GLY A 227 -19.61 0.02 -1.76
N LYS A 228 -18.77 -0.28 -0.76
CA LYS A 228 -19.13 -0.11 0.66
C LYS A 228 -19.47 1.34 1.03
N THR A 229 -18.68 2.32 0.58
CA THR A 229 -18.98 3.73 0.91
C THR A 229 -20.33 4.17 0.34
N LYS A 230 -20.66 3.74 -0.88
CA LYS A 230 -21.94 4.02 -1.55
C LYS A 230 -23.10 3.38 -0.81
N ASP A 231 -22.95 2.13 -0.39
CA ASP A 231 -23.98 1.41 0.37
C ASP A 231 -24.26 2.07 1.73
N ILE A 232 -23.20 2.51 2.43
CA ILE A 232 -23.34 3.24 3.70
C ILE A 232 -24.07 4.56 3.47
N VAL A 233 -23.68 5.36 2.47
CA VAL A 233 -24.33 6.65 2.16
C VAL A 233 -25.81 6.44 1.81
N ASN A 234 -26.14 5.45 0.98
CA ASN A 234 -27.51 5.11 0.61
C ASN A 234 -28.32 4.51 1.78
N GLY A 235 -27.63 3.91 2.76
CA GLY A 235 -28.22 3.43 4.00
C GLY A 235 -28.65 4.57 4.92
N LEU A 236 -27.84 5.63 5.04
CA LEU A 236 -28.12 6.80 5.86
C LEU A 236 -29.25 7.66 5.27
N ARG A 237 -29.29 7.81 3.95
CA ARG A 237 -30.35 8.56 3.26
C ARG A 237 -30.75 7.86 1.97
N SER A 238 -31.82 7.07 2.07
CA SER A 238 -32.37 6.40 0.90
C SER A 238 -33.38 7.30 0.19
N VAL A 239 -33.29 7.34 -1.14
CA VAL A 239 -34.33 7.96 -1.99
C VAL A 239 -35.52 7.01 -2.13
N GLN A 240 -35.31 5.71 -1.95
CA GLN A 240 -36.39 4.74 -1.89
C GLN A 240 -37.18 4.90 -0.60
N THR A 241 -38.49 4.79 -0.73
CA THR A 241 -39.37 4.80 0.43
C THR A 241 -39.12 3.55 1.28
N LEU A 242 -39.35 3.65 2.59
CA LEU A 242 -39.29 2.50 3.50
C LEU A 242 -40.22 1.35 3.03
N ALA A 243 -41.34 1.70 2.39
CA ALA A 243 -42.28 0.73 1.84
C ALA A 243 -41.66 -0.09 0.68
N ASP A 244 -40.89 0.54 -0.20
CA ASP A 244 -40.24 -0.16 -1.32
C ASP A 244 -39.10 -1.06 -0.83
N LYS A 245 -38.34 -0.62 0.19
CA LYS A 245 -37.34 -1.46 0.87
C LYS A 245 -37.98 -2.69 1.50
N SER A 246 -39.09 -2.52 2.22
CA SER A 246 -39.83 -3.63 2.84
C SER A 246 -40.34 -4.64 1.81
N LYS A 247 -40.85 -4.15 0.66
CA LYS A 247 -41.26 -5.02 -0.46
C LYS A 247 -40.08 -5.79 -1.07
N GLN A 248 -38.92 -5.16 -1.22
CA GLN A 248 -37.71 -5.83 -1.71
C GLN A 248 -37.20 -6.90 -0.74
N GLU A 249 -37.23 -6.65 0.57
CA GLU A 249 -36.87 -7.66 1.57
C GLU A 249 -37.84 -8.85 1.57
N ALA A 250 -39.15 -8.59 1.48
CA ALA A 250 -40.15 -9.64 1.35
C ALA A 250 -39.90 -10.49 0.10
N LEU A 251 -39.65 -9.85 -1.05
CA LEU A 251 -39.33 -10.54 -2.31
C LEU A 251 -38.04 -11.36 -2.22
N LYS A 252 -37.01 -10.84 -1.54
CA LYS A 252 -35.73 -11.55 -1.33
C LYS A 252 -35.95 -12.80 -0.47
N ASN A 253 -36.75 -12.70 0.59
CA ASN A 253 -37.08 -13.82 1.46
C ASN A 253 -37.89 -14.89 0.71
N ASP A 254 -38.88 -14.49 -0.09
CA ASP A 254 -39.65 -15.39 -0.94
C ASP A 254 -38.74 -16.12 -1.95
N LEU A 255 -37.84 -15.39 -2.61
CA LEU A 255 -36.86 -15.99 -3.53
C LEU A 255 -35.94 -16.99 -2.84
N MET A 256 -35.43 -16.68 -1.64
CA MET A 256 -34.61 -17.62 -0.87
C MET A 256 -35.39 -18.88 -0.48
N GLN A 257 -36.66 -18.74 -0.10
CA GLN A 257 -37.52 -19.89 0.17
C GLN A 257 -37.73 -20.74 -1.09
N VAL A 258 -38.06 -20.14 -2.22
CA VAL A 258 -38.26 -20.85 -3.50
C VAL A 258 -36.98 -21.56 -3.96
N LEU A 259 -35.82 -20.93 -3.82
CA LEU A 259 -34.53 -21.54 -4.14
C LEU A 259 -34.22 -22.74 -3.23
N SER A 260 -34.49 -22.62 -1.93
CA SER A 260 -34.29 -23.71 -0.96
C SER A 260 -35.24 -24.89 -1.18
N GLN A 261 -36.45 -24.63 -1.68
CA GLN A 261 -37.41 -25.67 -2.03
C GLN A 261 -37.01 -26.38 -3.33
N ARG A 262 -36.50 -25.63 -4.32
CA ARG A 262 -35.97 -26.21 -5.56
C ARG A 262 -34.74 -27.08 -5.32
N SER A 263 -33.82 -26.68 -4.44
CA SER A 263 -32.65 -27.50 -4.10
C SER A 263 -33.02 -28.81 -3.39
N LYS A 264 -34.12 -28.83 -2.64
CA LYS A 264 -34.64 -30.04 -1.97
C LYS A 264 -35.44 -30.97 -2.91
N GLN A 265 -35.93 -30.47 -4.04
CA GLN A 265 -36.62 -31.27 -5.06
C GLN A 265 -35.65 -31.90 -6.07
N GLN A 266 -34.39 -31.46 -6.12
CA GLN A 266 -33.34 -31.98 -7.01
C GLN A 266 -32.37 -32.95 -6.30
N SER A 267 -32.54 -33.18 -4.99
CA SER A 267 -31.88 -34.25 -4.22
C SER A 267 -32.82 -35.42 -4.04
#